data_AF-A9U769-F1
#
_entry.id   AF-A9U769-F1
#
_cell.length_a   1.000
_cell.length_b   1.000
_cell.length_c   1.000
_cell.angle_alpha   90.00
_cell.angle_beta   90.00
_cell.angle_gamma   90.00
#
_symmetry.space_group_name_H-M   'P 1'
#
loop_
_entity.id
_entity.type
_entity.pdbx_description
1 polymer ?
#
loop_
_entity_poly.entity_id
_entity_poly.type
_entity_poly.pdbx_seq_one_letter_code
_entity_poly.pdbx_strand_id
1 'polypeptide(L)'
;VVRDGDFSLVPDDCTLHYTARLHEEFTKFAEDLGKSGLRLSQPSKTDEIRQMFSEHQGVALPDFLPHTVLHQLVKKQIDSITQTCIFLVDRVFKYAAEVVLHVQSLIFEVYPHLRDKHHKLAIQVLNETKMTTVEFVERMLAKERTVIFTTNAS
;
A
#
# COMPACT_ATOMS: atom_id res chain seq x y z
N VAL A 1 -16.67 -18.29 -5.90
CA VAL A 1 -17.48 -18.15 -4.65
C VAL A 1 -17.03 -16.91 -3.88
N VAL A 2 -16.01 -16.93 -3.01
CA VAL A 2 -15.58 -15.71 -2.27
C VAL A 2 -15.02 -14.60 -3.18
N ARG A 3 -14.31 -14.96 -4.26
CA ARG A 3 -13.70 -14.01 -5.21
C ARG A 3 -14.73 -13.23 -6.05
N ASP A 4 -15.91 -13.79 -6.24
CA ASP A 4 -16.95 -13.22 -7.12
C ASP A 4 -18.05 -12.49 -6.32
N GLY A 5 -17.87 -12.34 -5.01
CA GLY A 5 -18.85 -11.72 -4.12
C GLY A 5 -20.07 -12.61 -3.83
N ASP A 6 -19.96 -13.92 -4.06
CA ASP A 6 -21.02 -14.87 -3.70
C ASP A 6 -20.92 -15.22 -2.21
N PHE A 7 -21.75 -14.56 -1.41
CA PHE A 7 -21.88 -14.76 0.03
C PHE A 7 -23.12 -15.58 0.41
N SER A 8 -23.65 -16.39 -0.52
CA SER A 8 -24.81 -17.26 -0.25
C SER A 8 -24.66 -18.18 0.97
N LEU A 9 -23.41 -18.49 1.35
CA LEU A 9 -23.07 -19.26 2.55
C LEU A 9 -23.20 -18.47 3.86
N VAL A 10 -23.07 -17.14 3.82
CA VAL A 10 -23.15 -16.27 5.02
C VAL A 10 -23.84 -14.92 4.67
N PRO A 11 -25.13 -14.94 4.28
CA PRO A 11 -25.82 -13.76 3.77
C PRO A 11 -26.01 -12.65 4.82
N ASP A 12 -26.00 -12.99 6.11
CA ASP A 12 -26.24 -12.05 7.21
C ASP A 12 -24.95 -11.45 7.81
N ASP A 13 -23.77 -12.01 7.49
CA ASP A 13 -22.51 -11.51 8.02
C ASP A 13 -21.83 -10.54 7.06
N CYS A 14 -22.20 -9.27 7.19
CA CYS A 14 -21.61 -8.17 6.43
C CYS A 14 -20.10 -7.98 6.70
N THR A 15 -19.53 -8.61 7.73
CA THR A 15 -18.08 -8.60 7.96
C THR A 15 -17.32 -9.46 6.96
N LEU A 16 -17.99 -10.38 6.27
CA LEU A 16 -17.40 -11.26 5.27
C LEU A 16 -17.54 -10.74 3.83
N HIS A 17 -18.21 -9.59 3.63
CA HIS A 17 -18.37 -8.94 2.33
C HIS A 17 -17.02 -8.42 1.80
N TYR A 18 -16.22 -9.32 1.22
CA TYR A 18 -14.85 -9.10 0.82
C TYR A 18 -14.64 -7.81 0.01
N THR A 19 -15.47 -7.58 -1.01
CA THR A 19 -15.37 -6.41 -1.90
C THR A 19 -15.62 -5.09 -1.18
N ALA A 20 -16.65 -5.03 -0.32
CA ALA A 20 -17.00 -3.81 0.41
C ALA A 20 -15.91 -3.43 1.42
N ARG A 21 -15.39 -4.40 2.16
CA ARG A 21 -14.34 -4.16 3.16
C ARG A 21 -12.99 -3.84 2.54
N LEU A 22 -12.63 -4.47 1.42
CA LEU A 22 -11.46 -4.04 0.67
C LEU A 22 -11.58 -2.58 0.22
N HIS A 23 -12.75 -2.19 -0.28
CA HIS A 23 -12.99 -0.79 -0.66
C HIS A 23 -12.82 0.17 0.52
N GLU A 24 -13.29 -0.19 1.70
CA GLU A 24 -13.04 0.59 2.93
C GLU A 24 -11.55 0.68 3.26
N GLU A 25 -10.80 -0.41 3.18
CA GLU A 25 -9.35 -0.42 3.44
C GLU A 25 -8.58 0.44 2.43
N PHE A 26 -8.96 0.41 1.15
CA PHE A 26 -8.38 1.29 0.14
C PHE A 26 -8.75 2.76 0.33
N THR A 27 -9.97 3.04 0.78
CA THR A 27 -10.41 4.40 1.12
C THR A 27 -9.61 4.96 2.29
N LYS A 28 -9.44 4.19 3.37
CA LYS A 28 -8.58 4.56 4.50
C LYS A 28 -7.13 4.77 4.07
N PHE A 29 -6.62 3.91 3.19
CA PHE A 29 -5.28 4.06 2.65
C PHE A 29 -5.11 5.36 1.87
N ALA A 30 -6.10 5.77 1.06
CA ALA A 30 -6.06 7.05 0.36
C ALA A 30 -6.00 8.24 1.33
N GLU A 31 -6.75 8.18 2.43
CA GLU A 31 -6.67 9.19 3.50
C GLU A 31 -5.31 9.19 4.21
N ASP A 32 -4.79 8.01 4.55
CA ASP A 32 -3.48 7.83 5.20
C ASP A 32 -2.35 8.34 4.30
N LEU A 33 -2.46 8.14 2.98
CA LEU A 33 -1.54 8.67 1.97
C LEU A 33 -1.58 10.20 1.93
N GLY A 34 -2.79 10.79 1.95
CA GLY A 34 -2.96 12.25 2.01
C GLY A 34 -2.45 12.90 3.30
N LYS A 35 -2.36 12.14 4.41
CA LYS A 35 -1.78 12.59 5.68
C LYS A 35 -0.25 12.42 5.71
N SER A 36 0.28 11.36 5.10
CA SER A 36 1.71 10.99 5.13
C SER A 36 2.58 11.70 4.08
N GLY A 37 1.98 12.38 3.10
CA GLY A 37 2.73 13.16 2.12
C GLY A 37 3.37 14.45 2.68
N LEU A 38 4.50 14.86 2.09
CA LEU A 38 5.11 16.17 2.18
C LEU A 38 4.08 17.25 1.80
N ARG A 39 3.55 17.91 2.82
CA ARG A 39 2.85 19.18 2.67
C ARG A 39 3.86 20.31 2.46
N LEU A 40 4.17 20.60 1.19
CA LEU A 40 5.10 21.67 0.80
C LEU A 40 4.70 23.06 1.32
N SER A 41 3.43 23.24 1.71
CA SER A 41 2.89 24.46 2.31
C SER A 41 3.29 24.69 3.77
N GLN A 42 3.96 23.73 4.43
CA GLN A 42 4.45 23.94 5.79
C GLN A 42 5.73 24.81 5.79
N PRO A 43 5.79 25.88 6.61
CA PRO A 43 6.89 26.83 6.59
C PRO A 43 8.26 26.17 6.82
N SER A 44 8.35 25.19 7.72
CA SER A 44 9.59 24.43 7.97
C SER A 44 10.10 23.67 6.74
N LYS A 45 9.20 23.18 5.88
CA LYS A 45 9.55 22.46 4.65
C LYS A 45 9.93 23.43 3.54
N THR A 46 9.32 24.62 3.51
CA THR A 46 9.70 25.69 2.58
C THR A 46 11.12 26.19 2.87
N ASP A 47 11.50 26.30 4.14
CA ASP A 47 12.86 26.68 4.55
C ASP A 47 13.87 25.58 4.20
N GLU A 48 13.53 24.31 4.39
CA GLU A 48 14.35 23.17 3.97
C GLU A 48 14.57 23.15 2.45
N ILE A 49 13.53 23.43 1.65
CA ILE A 49 13.63 23.54 0.19
C ILE A 49 14.52 24.71 -0.22
N ARG A 50 14.39 25.87 0.45
CA ARG A 50 15.25 27.04 0.22
C ARG A 50 16.71 26.76 0.55
N GLN A 51 16.95 26.04 1.65
CA GLN A 51 18.30 25.61 2.03
C GLN A 51 18.88 24.66 0.97
N MET A 52 18.14 23.60 0.60
CA MET A 52 18.55 22.67 -0.46
C MET A 52 18.80 23.38 -1.80
N PHE A 53 18.02 24.42 -2.10
CA PHE A 53 18.26 25.27 -3.27
C PHE A 53 19.60 26.00 -3.16
N SER A 54 19.87 26.68 -2.03
CA SER A 54 21.12 27.43 -1.82
C SER A 54 22.37 26.53 -1.87
N GLU A 55 22.28 25.29 -1.39
CA GLU A 55 23.37 24.31 -1.41
C GLU A 55 23.69 23.82 -2.83
N HIS A 56 22.70 23.81 -3.73
CA HIS A 56 22.84 23.35 -5.11
C HIS A 56 22.85 24.50 -6.14
N GLN A 57 22.84 25.76 -5.67
CA GLN A 57 22.86 26.99 -6.47
C GLN A 57 24.26 27.30 -7.03
N GLY A 58 24.97 26.28 -7.53
CA GLY A 58 26.21 26.43 -8.28
C GLY A 58 25.95 27.08 -9.65
N VAL A 59 26.42 26.47 -10.74
CA VAL A 59 26.26 26.97 -12.13
C VAL A 59 24.80 26.89 -12.65
N ALA A 60 23.81 26.81 -11.77
CA ALA A 60 22.41 26.76 -12.14
C ALA A 60 21.91 28.16 -12.53
N LEU A 61 21.04 28.23 -13.55
CA LEU A 61 20.38 29.47 -13.95
C LEU A 61 19.57 30.05 -12.78
N PRO A 62 19.56 31.40 -12.62
CA PRO A 62 18.56 32.06 -11.80
C PRO A 62 17.16 31.57 -12.22
N ASP A 63 16.27 31.38 -11.24
CA ASP A 63 14.85 31.05 -11.44
C ASP A 63 14.49 29.60 -11.85
N PHE A 64 15.43 28.65 -11.87
CA PHE A 64 15.13 27.24 -12.13
C PHE A 64 15.38 26.34 -10.91
N LEU A 65 14.43 25.45 -10.60
CA LEU A 65 14.63 24.39 -9.61
C LEU A 65 15.63 23.35 -10.16
N PRO A 66 16.80 23.15 -9.53
CA PRO A 66 17.73 22.14 -9.98
C PRO A 66 17.08 20.75 -9.93
N HIS A 67 17.30 19.94 -10.98
CA HIS A 67 16.79 18.57 -11.06
C HIS A 67 17.18 17.73 -9.82
N THR A 68 18.36 17.98 -9.25
CA THR A 68 18.83 17.35 -8.01
C THR A 68 17.95 17.66 -6.80
N VAL A 69 17.51 18.92 -6.65
CA VAL A 69 16.61 19.35 -5.57
C VAL A 69 15.24 18.72 -5.75
N LEU A 70 14.68 18.76 -6.96
CA LEU A 70 13.43 18.06 -7.29
C LEU A 70 13.53 16.56 -6.96
N HIS A 71 14.65 15.94 -7.34
CA HIS A 71 14.87 14.52 -7.11
C HIS A 71 14.94 14.15 -5.63
N GLN A 72 15.64 14.96 -4.82
CA GLN A 72 15.67 14.76 -3.38
C GLN A 72 14.29 14.96 -2.73
N LEU A 73 13.47 15.89 -3.23
CA LEU A 73 12.11 16.10 -2.72
C LEU A 73 11.18 14.93 -3.03
N VAL A 74 11.19 14.43 -4.27
CA VAL A 74 10.41 13.24 -4.65
C VAL A 74 10.88 12.02 -3.86
N LYS A 75 12.19 11.85 -3.69
CA LYS A 75 12.75 10.79 -2.84
C LYS A 75 12.23 10.85 -1.41
N LYS A 76 12.26 12.03 -0.77
CA LYS A 76 11.73 12.25 0.59
C LYS A 76 10.22 11.96 0.68
N GLN A 77 9.48 12.32 -0.36
CA GLN A 77 8.04 12.04 -0.46
C GLN A 77 7.77 10.53 -0.51
N ILE A 78 8.51 9.80 -1.32
CA ILE A 78 8.35 8.34 -1.45
C ILE A 78 8.75 7.65 -0.16
N ASP A 79 9.84 8.09 0.47
CA ASP A 79 10.29 7.57 1.76
C ASP A 79 9.21 7.77 2.85
N SER A 80 8.48 8.89 2.84
CA SER A 80 7.44 9.16 3.83
C SER A 80 6.18 8.30 3.69
N ILE A 81 5.88 7.83 2.47
CA ILE A 81 4.70 7.00 2.18
C ILE A 81 5.01 5.50 2.15
N THR A 82 6.29 5.12 2.05
CA THR A 82 6.73 3.71 1.89
C THR A 82 6.14 2.80 2.95
N GLN A 83 6.24 3.21 4.23
CA GLN A 83 5.73 2.41 5.33
C GLN A 83 4.20 2.28 5.29
N THR A 84 3.48 3.32 4.89
CA THR A 84 2.02 3.31 4.70
C THR A 84 1.61 2.30 3.63
N CYS A 85 2.33 2.25 2.51
CA CYS A 85 2.10 1.29 1.42
C CYS A 85 2.35 -0.16 1.86
N ILE A 86 3.41 -0.41 2.64
CA ILE A 86 3.68 -1.74 3.18
C ILE A 86 2.60 -2.16 4.18
N PHE A 87 2.13 -1.25 5.05
CA PHE A 87 1.07 -1.54 6.00
C PHE A 87 -0.27 -1.87 5.35
N LEU A 88 -0.59 -1.29 4.18
CA LEU A 88 -1.79 -1.66 3.42
C LEU A 88 -1.79 -3.16 3.08
N VAL A 89 -0.64 -3.70 2.64
CA VAL A 89 -0.51 -5.12 2.32
C VAL A 89 -0.85 -5.96 3.55
N ASP A 90 -0.32 -5.60 4.73
CA ASP A 90 -0.64 -6.31 5.98
C ASP A 90 -2.14 -6.32 6.30
N ARG A 91 -2.80 -5.15 6.21
CA ARG A 91 -4.25 -5.02 6.48
C ARG A 91 -5.10 -5.87 5.54
N VAL A 92 -4.81 -5.81 4.24
CA VAL A 92 -5.53 -6.58 3.21
C VAL A 92 -5.38 -8.08 3.43
N PHE A 93 -4.16 -8.55 3.67
CA PHE A 93 -3.91 -9.98 3.88
C PHE A 93 -4.47 -10.50 5.20
N LYS A 94 -4.47 -9.68 6.26
CA LYS A 94 -5.13 -10.03 7.53
C LYS A 94 -6.62 -10.25 7.32
N TYR A 95 -7.30 -9.31 6.65
CA TYR A 95 -8.72 -9.44 6.36
C TYR A 95 -9.03 -10.63 5.44
N ALA A 96 -8.21 -10.83 4.40
CA ALA A 96 -8.35 -11.99 3.52
C ALA A 96 -8.21 -13.32 4.29
N ALA A 97 -7.28 -13.40 5.25
CA ALA A 97 -7.14 -14.56 6.11
C ALA A 97 -8.38 -14.78 6.97
N GLU A 98 -8.92 -13.75 7.61
CA GLU A 98 -10.14 -13.83 8.42
C GLU A 98 -11.32 -14.43 7.61
N VAL A 99 -11.56 -13.90 6.40
CA VAL A 99 -12.66 -14.38 5.53
C VAL A 99 -12.42 -15.81 5.07
N VAL A 100 -11.23 -16.13 4.56
CA VAL A 100 -10.92 -17.46 4.02
C VAL A 100 -11.01 -18.52 5.11
N LEU A 101 -10.43 -18.27 6.28
CA LEU A 101 -10.42 -19.22 7.38
C LEU A 101 -11.82 -19.43 7.96
N HIS A 102 -12.64 -18.38 8.02
CA HIS A 102 -14.04 -18.47 8.44
C HIS A 102 -14.86 -19.35 7.49
N VAL A 103 -14.86 -19.02 6.19
CA VAL A 103 -15.62 -19.77 5.17
C VAL A 103 -15.16 -21.23 5.13
N GLN A 104 -13.86 -21.46 5.22
CA GLN A 104 -13.31 -22.81 5.23
C GLN A 104 -13.72 -23.60 6.48
N SER A 105 -13.81 -22.96 7.64
CA SER A 105 -14.29 -23.59 8.87
C SER A 105 -15.73 -24.08 8.73
N LEU A 106 -16.59 -23.30 8.06
CA LEU A 106 -17.98 -23.68 7.78
C LEU A 106 -18.05 -24.87 6.81
N ILE A 107 -17.27 -24.84 5.73
CA ILE A 107 -17.29 -25.91 4.70
C ILE A 107 -16.83 -27.26 5.27
N PHE A 108 -15.81 -27.26 6.14
CA PHE A 108 -15.23 -28.49 6.70
C PHE A 108 -15.65 -28.79 8.14
N GLU A 109 -16.77 -28.22 8.61
CA GLU A 109 -17.24 -28.39 9.99
C GLU A 109 -17.35 -29.87 10.39
N VAL A 110 -17.83 -30.71 9.47
CA VAL A 110 -18.05 -32.16 9.66
C VAL A 110 -16.75 -32.98 9.56
N TYR A 111 -15.65 -32.39 9.05
CA TYR A 111 -14.39 -33.09 8.76
C TYR A 111 -13.19 -32.41 9.46
N PRO A 112 -13.00 -32.60 10.77
CA PRO A 112 -12.02 -31.84 11.56
C PRO A 112 -10.57 -32.02 11.08
N HIS A 113 -10.16 -33.25 10.72
CA HIS A 113 -8.82 -33.49 10.20
C HIS A 113 -8.56 -32.84 8.84
N LEU A 114 -9.60 -32.73 8.00
CA LEU A 114 -9.51 -32.06 6.71
C LEU A 114 -9.47 -30.54 6.91
N ARG A 115 -10.31 -30.01 7.80
CA ARG A 115 -10.31 -28.60 8.22
C ARG A 115 -8.92 -28.15 8.66
N ASP A 116 -8.27 -28.90 9.54
CA ASP A 116 -6.96 -28.53 10.10
C ASP A 116 -5.86 -28.53 9.03
N LYS A 117 -5.88 -29.51 8.11
CA LYS A 117 -4.93 -29.57 6.98
C LYS A 117 -5.12 -28.38 6.05
N HIS A 118 -6.36 -28.10 5.65
CA HIS A 118 -6.65 -26.95 4.80
C HIS A 118 -6.31 -25.63 5.50
N HIS A 119 -6.53 -25.52 6.82
CA HIS A 119 -6.27 -24.30 7.58
C HIS A 119 -4.78 -23.94 7.54
N LYS A 120 -3.92 -24.94 7.76
CA LYS A 120 -2.47 -24.78 7.64
C LYS A 120 -2.06 -24.38 6.22
N LEU A 121 -2.62 -25.04 5.21
CA LEU A 121 -2.32 -24.76 3.81
C LEU A 121 -2.76 -23.35 3.40
N ALA A 122 -3.95 -22.91 3.84
CA ALA A 122 -4.47 -21.58 3.55
C ALA A 122 -3.57 -20.48 4.14
N ILE A 123 -3.17 -20.62 5.41
CA ILE A 123 -2.24 -19.69 6.06
C ILE A 123 -0.89 -19.67 5.33
N GLN A 124 -0.37 -20.83 4.94
CA GLN A 124 0.88 -20.92 4.20
C GLN A 124 0.81 -20.15 2.87
N VAL A 125 -0.20 -20.43 2.05
CA VAL A 125 -0.38 -19.77 0.74
C VAL A 125 -0.59 -18.27 0.90
N LEU A 126 -1.37 -17.84 1.90
CA LEU A 126 -1.58 -16.43 2.20
C LEU A 126 -0.29 -15.73 2.59
N ASN A 127 0.54 -16.36 3.44
CA ASN A 127 1.82 -15.79 3.85
C ASN A 127 2.82 -15.72 2.69
N GLU A 128 2.93 -16.76 1.88
CA GLU A 128 3.78 -16.78 0.69
C GLU A 128 3.37 -15.65 -0.27
N THR A 129 2.08 -15.54 -0.56
CA THR A 129 1.54 -14.50 -1.45
C THR A 129 1.74 -13.09 -0.86
N LYS A 130 1.59 -12.93 0.46
CA LYS A 130 1.84 -11.67 1.16
C LYS A 130 3.29 -11.22 0.97
N MET A 131 4.25 -12.10 1.18
CA MET A 131 5.67 -11.80 1.03
C MET A 131 5.99 -11.34 -0.40
N THR A 132 5.52 -12.07 -1.41
CA THR A 132 5.70 -11.68 -2.82
C THR A 132 5.04 -10.33 -3.13
N THR A 133 3.91 -10.02 -2.50
CA THR A 133 3.23 -8.74 -2.68
C THR A 133 4.01 -7.58 -2.05
N VAL A 134 4.58 -7.78 -0.85
CA VAL A 134 5.47 -6.79 -0.22
C VAL A 134 6.67 -6.51 -1.10
N GLU A 135 7.36 -7.55 -1.58
CA GLU A 135 8.51 -7.41 -2.49
C GLU A 135 8.13 -6.67 -3.79
N PHE A 136 6.92 -6.89 -4.31
CA PHE A 136 6.41 -6.16 -5.46
C PHE A 136 6.21 -4.68 -5.16
N VAL A 137 5.58 -4.34 -4.03
CA VAL A 137 5.35 -2.95 -3.61
C VAL A 137 6.67 -2.22 -3.35
N GLU A 138 7.62 -2.86 -2.68
CA GLU A 138 8.96 -2.30 -2.45
C GLU A 138 9.70 -2.01 -3.76
N ARG A 139 9.66 -2.94 -4.72
CA ARG A 139 10.24 -2.73 -6.05
C ARG A 139 9.57 -1.59 -6.81
N MET A 140 8.25 -1.43 -6.68
CA MET A 140 7.50 -0.35 -7.30
C MET A 140 7.94 1.01 -6.70
N LEU A 141 7.98 1.12 -5.38
CA LEU A 141 8.43 2.34 -4.69
C LEU A 141 9.90 2.67 -5.00
N ALA A 142 10.77 1.67 -5.07
CA ALA A 142 12.17 1.86 -5.45
C ALA A 142 12.33 2.43 -6.88
N LYS A 143 11.45 2.03 -7.80
CA LYS A 143 11.41 2.59 -9.16
C LYS A 143 10.96 4.05 -9.14
N GLU A 144 9.88 4.36 -8.44
CA GLU A 144 9.40 5.75 -8.29
C GLU A 144 10.48 6.65 -7.67
N ARG A 145 11.31 6.11 -6.78
CA ARG A 145 12.40 6.84 -6.11
C ARG A 145 13.54 7.22 -7.03
N THR A 146 13.74 6.44 -8.10
CA THR A 146 14.92 6.54 -8.98
C THR A 146 14.59 7.26 -10.29
N VAL A 147 13.31 7.27 -10.66
CA VAL A 147 12.86 7.68 -11.99
C VAL A 147 11.82 8.77 -11.85
N ILE A 148 12.21 10.00 -12.20
CA ILE A 148 11.31 11.15 -12.27
C ILE A 148 11.04 11.43 -13.73
N PHE A 149 9.92 10.92 -14.22
CA PHE A 149 9.40 11.29 -15.54
C PHE A 149 8.19 12.20 -15.35
N THR A 150 8.29 13.43 -15.82
CA THR A 150 7.11 14.29 -16.05
C THR A 150 6.77 14.18 -17.53
N THR A 151 5.91 13.23 -17.91
CA THR A 151 5.29 13.32 -19.24
C THR A 151 4.25 14.42 -19.17
N ASN A 152 4.57 15.58 -19.76
CA ASN A 152 3.54 16.55 -20.11
C ASN A 152 2.68 15.89 -21.20
N ALA A 153 1.63 15.18 -20.78
CA ALA A 153 0.59 14.73 -21.68
C ALA A 153 -0.28 15.96 -21.98
N SER A 154 0.08 16.63 -23.08
CA SER A 154 -0.74 17.64 -23.75
C SER A 154 -2.08 17.08 -24.19
#